data_AF-A0A353DI29-F1
#
_entry.id   AF-A0A353DI29-F1
#
_cell.length_a   1.000
_cell.length_b   1.000
_cell.length_c   1.000
_cell.angle_alpha   90.00
_cell.angle_beta   90.00
_cell.angle_gamma   90.00
#
_symmetry.space_group_name_H-M   'P 1'
#
loop_
_entity.id
_entity.type
_entity.pdbx_description
1 polymer ?
#
loop_
_entity_poly.entity_id
_entity_poly.type
_entity_poly.pdbx_seq_one_letter_code
_entity_poly.pdbx_strand_id
1 'polypeptide(L)'
;TRGTIVEALEDHPIATGVTDIWGPSDVYRTYKEGTGLPEDCTALVWGQPLMGRSYEDKPNTKKEPLPVAWFKNWKTNTGKNARVFHTTMGSGKDLESAGLRRLVINATYWGLRMEKQITPDRSVEFVGEYKPLASGFNYEKLGVAPKLPAAYK
;
A
#
# COMPACT_ATOMS: atom_id res chain seq x y z
N THR A 1 4.29 3.41 -7.97
CA THR A 1 3.04 4.09 -7.56
C THR A 1 3.36 5.26 -6.66
N ARG A 2 2.70 6.40 -6.88
CA ARG A 2 2.72 7.56 -5.97
C ARG A 2 1.38 7.64 -5.24
N GLY A 3 1.39 7.63 -3.91
CA GLY A 3 0.19 7.69 -3.08
C GLY A 3 -0.15 9.11 -2.66
N THR A 4 -1.42 9.46 -2.72
CA THR A 4 -1.97 10.75 -2.28
C THR A 4 -3.10 10.51 -1.29
N ILE A 5 -3.02 11.14 -0.12
CA ILE A 5 -4.09 11.11 0.88
C ILE A 5 -5.32 11.84 0.32
N VAL A 6 -6.52 11.31 0.58
CA VAL A 6 -7.77 12.01 0.29
C VAL A 6 -7.85 13.26 1.15
N GLU A 7 -7.94 14.44 0.52
CA GLU A 7 -7.94 15.76 1.19
C GLU A 7 -8.93 15.83 2.36
N ALA A 8 -10.16 15.35 2.17
CA ALA A 8 -11.19 15.32 3.21
C ALA A 8 -10.87 14.40 4.42
N LEU A 9 -9.78 13.63 4.36
CA LEU A 9 -9.35 12.68 5.38
C LEU A 9 -7.93 12.96 5.89
N GLU A 10 -7.36 14.13 5.61
CA GLU A 10 -6.03 14.52 6.11
C GLU A 10 -5.96 14.51 7.65
N ASP A 11 -7.06 14.86 8.31
CA ASP A 11 -7.18 14.84 9.78
C ASP A 11 -7.46 13.44 10.35
N HIS A 12 -7.63 12.42 9.50
CA HIS A 12 -7.86 11.06 9.99
C HIS A 12 -6.60 10.55 10.74
N PRO A 13 -6.72 9.87 11.90
CA PRO A 13 -5.56 9.43 12.67
C PRO A 13 -4.55 8.58 11.89
N ILE A 14 -4.99 7.85 10.87
CA ILE A 14 -4.10 7.07 10.01
C ILE A 14 -3.20 7.97 9.14
N ALA A 15 -3.70 9.14 8.73
CA ALA A 15 -3.01 10.09 7.85
C ALA A 15 -2.03 11.02 8.59
N THR A 16 -2.07 11.05 9.93
CA THR A 16 -1.26 11.98 10.74
C THR A 16 0.24 11.90 10.43
N GLY A 17 0.79 13.00 9.90
CA GLY A 17 2.20 13.13 9.53
C GLY A 17 2.64 12.30 8.31
N VAL A 18 1.71 11.64 7.62
CA VAL A 18 2.01 10.83 6.44
C VAL A 18 2.27 11.74 5.25
N THR A 19 3.51 11.74 4.78
CA THR A 19 3.94 12.45 3.57
C THR A 19 4.72 11.50 2.67
N ASP A 20 4.75 11.80 1.37
CA ASP A 20 5.56 11.08 0.39
C ASP A 20 5.41 9.55 0.38
N ILE A 21 4.18 9.09 0.10
CA ILE A 21 3.92 7.66 -0.11
C ILE A 21 4.39 7.29 -1.52
N TRP A 22 5.38 6.40 -1.60
CA TRP A 22 5.89 5.91 -2.87
C TRP A 22 6.29 4.44 -2.76
N GLY A 23 6.18 3.69 -3.87
CA GLY A 23 6.71 2.35 -3.97
C GLY A 23 6.86 1.92 -5.42
N PRO A 24 7.78 1.01 -5.76
CA PRO A 24 7.96 0.52 -7.13
C PRO A 24 6.88 -0.48 -7.57
N SER A 25 5.97 -0.90 -6.67
CA SER A 25 4.76 -1.64 -7.06
C SER A 25 3.82 -0.81 -7.94
N ASP A 26 3.12 -1.47 -8.85
CA ASP A 26 2.01 -0.88 -9.62
C ASP A 26 0.70 -1.02 -8.83
N VAL A 27 -0.37 -0.37 -9.30
CA VAL A 27 -1.69 -0.39 -8.65
C VAL A 27 -2.52 -1.59 -9.09
N TYR A 28 -3.35 -2.11 -8.19
CA TYR A 28 -4.29 -3.19 -8.47
C TYR A 28 -5.72 -2.71 -8.30
N ARG A 29 -6.57 -2.97 -9.29
CA ARG A 29 -8.02 -2.81 -9.13
C ARG A 29 -8.57 -3.98 -8.32
N THR A 30 -9.21 -3.69 -7.20
CA THR A 30 -9.78 -4.69 -6.26
C THR A 30 -11.30 -4.77 -6.31
N TYR A 31 -11.91 -4.11 -7.30
CA TYR A 31 -13.35 -4.05 -7.54
C TYR A 31 -13.61 -4.11 -9.05
N LYS A 32 -14.88 -4.24 -9.45
CA LYS A 32 -15.25 -4.30 -10.88
C LYS A 32 -14.96 -2.96 -11.56
N GLU A 33 -14.46 -2.99 -12.79
CA GLU A 33 -14.28 -1.77 -13.57
C GLU A 33 -15.60 -1.00 -13.73
N GLY A 34 -15.55 0.33 -13.59
CA GLY A 34 -16.72 1.21 -13.59
C GLY A 34 -17.52 1.25 -12.28
N THR A 35 -17.07 0.56 -11.23
CA THR A 35 -17.66 0.66 -9.88
C THR A 35 -16.66 1.30 -8.89
N GLY A 36 -16.95 1.22 -7.59
CA GLY A 36 -16.01 1.60 -6.53
C GLY A 36 -15.73 0.45 -5.57
N LEU A 37 -14.98 0.75 -4.51
CA LEU A 37 -14.93 -0.08 -3.31
C LEU A 37 -16.37 -0.32 -2.78
N PRO A 38 -16.59 -1.39 -1.99
CA PRO A 38 -17.86 -1.56 -1.27
C PRO A 38 -18.25 -0.29 -0.50
N GLU A 39 -19.55 0.01 -0.40
CA GLU A 39 -20.06 1.27 0.19
C GLU A 39 -19.57 1.53 1.62
N ASP A 40 -19.26 0.46 2.36
CA ASP A 40 -18.77 0.54 3.73
C ASP A 40 -17.24 0.64 3.84
N CYS A 41 -16.53 0.81 2.72
CA CYS A 41 -15.09 1.06 2.66
C CYS A 41 -14.81 2.52 2.34
N THR A 42 -13.96 3.16 3.14
CA THR A 42 -13.52 4.53 2.93
C THR A 42 -12.11 4.53 2.36
N ALA A 43 -11.96 4.95 1.10
CA ALA A 43 -10.65 5.18 0.48
C ALA A 43 -9.90 6.29 1.24
N LEU A 44 -8.66 6.00 1.64
CA LEU A 44 -7.80 6.95 2.36
C LEU A 44 -6.64 7.42 1.48
N VAL A 45 -6.07 6.54 0.65
CA VAL A 45 -4.96 6.86 -0.25
C VAL A 45 -5.31 6.42 -1.67
N TRP A 46 -5.21 7.35 -2.61
CA TRP A 46 -5.23 7.08 -4.05
C TRP A 46 -3.81 6.86 -4.56
N GLY A 47 -3.58 5.77 -5.28
CA GLY A 47 -2.31 5.48 -5.94
C GLY A 47 -2.36 5.86 -7.41
N GLN A 48 -1.47 6.76 -7.82
CA GLN A 48 -1.23 7.11 -9.21
C GLN A 48 -0.13 6.20 -9.80
N PRO A 49 -0.42 5.44 -10.86
CA PRO A 49 0.60 4.76 -11.65
C PRO A 49 1.59 5.75 -12.26
N LEU A 50 2.86 5.36 -12.34
CA LEU A 50 3.91 6.14 -13.00
C LEU A 50 4.30 5.49 -14.33
N MET A 51 5.03 6.24 -15.17
CA MET A 51 5.54 5.73 -16.45
C MET A 51 6.60 4.64 -16.29
N GLY A 52 7.23 4.57 -15.12
CA GLY A 52 8.18 3.54 -14.75
C GLY A 52 8.14 3.22 -13.25
N ARG A 53 9.24 2.68 -12.73
CA ARG A 53 9.38 2.22 -11.34
C ARG A 53 10.42 3.01 -10.55
N SER A 54 10.73 4.23 -11.00
CA SER A 54 11.61 5.18 -10.33
C SER A 54 10.80 6.27 -9.62
N TYR A 55 11.40 6.92 -8.63
CA TYR A 55 10.74 7.93 -7.82
C TYR A 55 10.36 9.18 -8.64
N GLU A 56 11.25 9.55 -9.56
CA GLU A 56 11.18 10.74 -10.42
C GLU A 56 10.31 10.53 -11.67
N ASP A 57 9.85 9.30 -11.92
CA ASP A 57 9.03 9.01 -13.08
C ASP A 57 7.73 9.80 -13.07
N LYS A 58 7.37 10.34 -14.24
CA LYS A 58 6.14 11.12 -14.39
C LYS A 58 4.90 10.23 -14.19
N PRO A 59 3.77 10.81 -13.73
CA PRO A 59 2.48 10.12 -13.72
C PRO A 59 2.13 9.54 -15.09
N ASN A 60 1.61 8.32 -15.10
CA ASN A 60 1.04 7.72 -16.30
C ASN A 60 -0.42 8.18 -16.45
N THR A 61 -0.63 9.23 -17.25
CA THR A 61 -1.96 9.83 -17.47
C THR A 61 -2.91 8.95 -18.28
N LYS A 62 -2.45 7.82 -18.83
CA LYS A 62 -3.30 6.84 -19.53
C LYS A 62 -3.95 5.84 -18.58
N LYS A 63 -3.53 5.80 -17.32
CA LYS A 63 -4.10 4.94 -16.28
C LYS A 63 -4.73 5.83 -15.21
N GLU A 64 -5.95 5.50 -14.81
CA GLU A 64 -6.58 6.17 -13.69
C GLU A 64 -5.89 5.83 -12.35
N PRO A 65 -5.91 6.75 -11.38
CA PRO A 65 -5.60 6.42 -10.00
C PRO A 65 -6.60 5.40 -9.43
N LEU A 66 -6.11 4.51 -8.57
CA LEU A 66 -6.94 3.53 -7.86
C LEU A 66 -6.69 3.64 -6.36
N PRO A 67 -7.66 3.28 -5.49
CA PRO A 67 -7.41 3.28 -4.06
C PRO A 67 -6.35 2.22 -3.73
N VAL A 68 -5.28 2.64 -3.04
CA VAL A 68 -4.20 1.75 -2.59
C VAL A 68 -4.16 1.59 -1.08
N ALA A 69 -4.92 2.40 -0.34
CA ALA A 69 -5.22 2.16 1.06
C ALA A 69 -6.64 2.63 1.41
N TRP A 70 -7.35 1.83 2.20
CA TRP A 70 -8.70 2.14 2.66
C TRP A 70 -8.96 1.47 4.02
N PHE A 71 -10.01 1.93 4.70
CA PHE A 71 -10.42 1.36 5.97
C PHE A 71 -11.93 1.18 6.03
N LYS A 72 -12.38 0.34 6.97
CA LYS A 72 -13.78 0.16 7.32
C LYS A 72 -13.94 -0.24 8.77
N ASN A 73 -15.15 -0.08 9.29
CA ASN A 73 -15.60 -0.79 10.47
C ASN A 73 -16.35 -2.06 10.04
N TRP A 74 -16.09 -3.18 10.69
CA TRP A 74 -16.70 -4.47 10.38
C TRP A 74 -17.33 -5.11 11.62
N LYS A 75 -18.49 -5.72 11.47
CA LYS A 75 -19.16 -6.48 12.52
C LYS A 75 -18.69 -7.94 12.44
N THR A 76 -18.00 -8.41 13.47
CA THR A 76 -17.56 -9.82 13.53
C THR A 76 -18.75 -10.76 13.70
N ASN A 77 -18.54 -12.06 13.46
CA ASN A 77 -19.53 -13.11 13.72
C ASN A 77 -20.00 -13.18 15.19
N THR A 78 -19.20 -12.69 16.14
CA THR A 78 -19.57 -12.58 17.56
C THR A 78 -20.23 -11.24 17.90
N GLY A 79 -20.58 -10.41 16.92
CA GLY A 79 -21.21 -9.11 17.13
C GLY A 79 -20.28 -8.01 17.65
N LYS A 80 -18.95 -8.17 17.61
CA LYS A 80 -18.00 -7.11 18.01
C LYS A 80 -17.71 -6.19 16.82
N ASN A 81 -17.39 -4.93 17.10
CA ASN A 81 -16.97 -3.98 16.07
C ASN A 81 -15.44 -4.02 15.92
N ALA A 82 -14.97 -4.49 14.76
CA ALA A 82 -13.58 -4.49 14.35
C ALA A 82 -13.28 -3.27 13.46
N ARG A 83 -12.05 -2.78 13.56
CA ARG A 83 -11.48 -1.78 12.65
C ARG A 83 -10.57 -2.51 11.68
N VAL A 84 -10.78 -2.30 10.38
CA VAL A 84 -10.02 -2.97 9.32
C VAL A 84 -9.37 -1.90 8.47
N PHE A 85 -8.06 -2.02 8.28
CA PHE A 85 -7.30 -1.26 7.31
C PHE A 85 -6.72 -2.23 6.28
N HIS A 86 -6.72 -1.82 5.03
CA HIS A 86 -6.16 -2.58 3.92
C HIS A 86 -5.26 -1.66 3.09
N THR A 87 -4.15 -2.21 2.59
CA THR A 87 -3.37 -1.59 1.53
C THR A 87 -2.94 -2.64 0.50
N THR A 88 -2.94 -2.26 -0.77
CA THR A 88 -2.42 -3.09 -1.88
C THR A 88 -0.93 -2.87 -2.11
N MET A 89 -0.33 -1.89 -1.43
CA MET A 89 1.12 -1.73 -1.34
C MET A 89 1.66 -2.72 -0.29
N GLY A 90 2.89 -3.19 -0.47
CA GLY A 90 3.46 -4.18 0.44
C GLY A 90 4.54 -5.07 -0.17
N SER A 91 5.04 -4.72 -1.35
CA SER A 91 6.32 -5.27 -1.78
C SER A 91 7.40 -4.86 -0.75
N GLY A 92 8.41 -5.69 -0.53
CA GLY A 92 9.50 -5.32 0.39
C GLY A 92 10.12 -3.96 0.04
N LYS A 93 10.22 -3.63 -1.25
CA LYS A 93 10.72 -2.31 -1.69
C LYS A 93 9.76 -1.16 -1.41
N ASP A 94 8.46 -1.41 -1.34
CA ASP A 94 7.50 -0.34 -1.01
C ASP A 94 7.75 0.18 0.42
N LEU A 95 8.15 -0.70 1.33
CA LEU A 95 8.48 -0.33 2.72
C LEU A 95 9.80 0.43 2.86
N GLU A 96 10.54 0.66 1.77
CA GLU A 96 11.63 1.65 1.76
C GLU A 96 11.08 3.08 1.98
N SER A 97 9.86 3.36 1.51
CA SER A 97 9.18 4.65 1.76
C SER A 97 8.84 4.82 3.24
N ALA A 98 9.36 5.91 3.83
CA ALA A 98 8.99 6.34 5.17
C ALA A 98 7.51 6.73 5.27
N GLY A 99 6.95 7.34 4.21
CA GLY A 99 5.53 7.66 4.11
C GLY A 99 4.64 6.42 4.22
N LEU A 100 4.94 5.37 3.48
CA LEU A 100 4.19 4.11 3.55
C LEU A 100 4.34 3.44 4.93
N ARG A 101 5.57 3.38 5.47
CA ARG A 101 5.80 2.83 6.81
C ARG A 101 4.97 3.57 7.86
N ARG A 102 4.93 4.91 7.80
CA ARG A 102 4.12 5.74 8.70
C ARG A 102 2.63 5.44 8.57
N LEU A 103 2.12 5.34 7.35
CA LEU A 103 0.72 4.98 7.10
C LEU A 103 0.35 3.65 7.77
N VAL A 104 1.16 2.60 7.56
CA VAL A 104 0.92 1.25 8.12
C VAL A 104 1.04 1.25 9.64
N ILE A 105 2.03 1.95 10.20
CA ILE A 105 2.22 2.08 11.65
C ILE A 105 1.01 2.80 12.27
N ASN A 106 0.60 3.96 11.72
CA ASN A 106 -0.56 4.70 12.20
C ASN A 106 -1.85 3.87 12.09
N ALA A 107 -2.04 3.13 10.99
CA ALA A 107 -3.15 2.19 10.83
C ALA A 107 -3.16 1.10 11.90
N THR A 108 -1.98 0.62 12.31
CA THR A 108 -1.85 -0.35 13.41
C THR A 108 -2.30 0.25 14.74
N TYR A 109 -1.82 1.46 15.09
CA TYR A 109 -2.27 2.17 16.30
C TYR A 109 -3.77 2.44 16.28
N TRP A 110 -4.32 2.85 15.14
CA TRP A 110 -5.75 3.07 14.95
C TRP A 110 -6.56 1.77 15.11
N GLY A 111 -6.09 0.66 14.54
CA GLY A 111 -6.71 -0.65 14.70
C GLY A 111 -6.76 -1.11 16.17
N LEU A 112 -5.71 -0.80 16.93
CA LEU A 112 -5.58 -1.09 18.36
C LEU A 112 -6.31 -0.08 19.27
N ARG A 113 -6.97 0.94 18.72
CA ARG A 113 -7.64 2.02 19.48
C ARG A 113 -6.67 2.83 20.36
N MET A 114 -5.48 3.07 19.84
CA MET A 114 -4.39 3.79 20.50
C MET A 114 -4.11 5.14 19.82
N GLU A 115 -5.13 5.81 19.29
CA GLU A 115 -4.99 7.07 18.52
C GLU A 115 -4.28 8.17 19.31
N LYS A 116 -4.42 8.18 20.64
CA LYS A 116 -3.72 9.11 21.54
C LYS A 116 -2.19 9.01 21.47
N GLN A 117 -1.67 7.90 20.94
CA GLN A 117 -0.25 7.69 20.79
C GLN A 117 0.24 8.12 19.40
N ILE A 118 -0.63 8.35 18.42
CA ILE A 118 -0.19 8.74 17.08
C ILE A 118 0.33 10.19 17.12
N THR A 119 1.59 10.38 16.73
CA THR A 119 2.20 11.71 16.56
C THR A 119 2.74 11.84 15.13
N PRO A 120 2.72 13.06 14.55
CA PRO A 120 3.14 13.26 13.16
C PRO A 120 4.63 12.93 12.92
N ASP A 121 5.45 13.00 13.96
CA ASP A 121 6.91 12.88 13.94
C ASP A 121 7.44 11.55 14.51
N ARG A 122 6.55 10.64 14.94
CA ARG A 122 6.95 9.33 15.50
C ARG A 122 7.94 8.62 14.58
N SER A 123 9.00 8.04 15.12
CA SER A 123 9.97 7.34 14.29
C SER A 123 9.33 6.17 13.55
N VAL A 124 9.66 6.05 12.26
CA VAL A 124 9.31 4.92 11.40
C VAL A 124 10.57 4.28 10.84
N GLU A 125 11.72 4.61 11.42
CA GLU A 125 13.03 4.10 11.02
C GLU A 125 13.12 2.58 11.14
N PHE A 126 14.00 2.00 10.34
CA PHE A 126 14.24 0.57 10.44
C PHE A 126 14.91 0.27 11.78
N VAL A 127 14.45 -0.80 12.45
CA VAL A 127 15.07 -1.31 13.68
C VAL A 127 16.34 -2.11 13.44
N GLY A 128 16.74 -2.25 12.17
CA GLY A 128 17.92 -2.98 11.71
C GLY A 128 18.16 -2.76 10.22
N GLU A 129 19.11 -3.49 9.64
CA GLU A 129 19.39 -3.41 8.21
C GLU A 129 18.16 -3.84 7.38
N TYR A 130 17.71 -2.96 6.48
CA TYR A 130 16.59 -3.24 5.57
C TYR A 130 17.06 -3.19 4.12
N LYS A 131 17.31 -4.36 3.53
CA LYS A 131 17.72 -4.52 2.13
C LYS A 131 16.81 -5.56 1.45
N PRO A 132 15.58 -5.17 1.08
CA PRO A 132 14.64 -6.09 0.46
C PRO A 132 15.19 -6.59 -0.89
N LEU A 133 15.00 -7.86 -1.18
CA LEU A 133 15.35 -8.43 -2.47
C LEU A 133 14.51 -7.82 -3.59
N ALA A 134 15.02 -7.85 -4.81
CA ALA A 134 14.21 -7.58 -5.98
C ALA A 134 13.02 -8.56 -6.05
N SER A 135 11.87 -8.06 -6.48
CA SER A 135 10.68 -8.90 -6.70
C SER A 135 10.97 -9.96 -7.76
N GLY A 136 10.54 -11.19 -7.48
CA GLY A 136 10.73 -12.34 -8.36
C GLY A 136 11.29 -13.53 -7.60
N PHE A 137 11.35 -14.67 -8.28
CA PHE A 137 12.05 -15.84 -7.79
C PHE A 137 13.49 -15.76 -8.31
N ASN A 138 14.46 -16.18 -7.50
CA ASN A 138 15.85 -16.28 -7.93
C ASN A 138 16.01 -17.50 -8.87
N TYR A 139 15.36 -17.44 -10.03
CA TYR A 139 15.26 -18.53 -11.00
C TYR A 139 16.64 -19.00 -11.45
N GLU A 140 17.60 -18.09 -11.59
CA GLU A 140 19.00 -18.41 -11.91
C GLU A 140 19.61 -19.34 -10.86
N LYS A 141 19.52 -18.98 -9.56
CA LYS A 141 20.01 -19.84 -8.46
C LYS A 141 19.26 -21.17 -8.36
N LEU A 142 17.99 -21.18 -8.77
CA LEU A 142 17.16 -22.40 -8.81
C LEU A 142 17.39 -23.25 -10.08
N GLY A 143 18.27 -22.82 -11.00
CA GLY A 143 18.48 -23.50 -12.28
C GLY A 143 17.26 -23.48 -13.20
N VAL A 144 16.30 -22.59 -12.93
CA VAL A 144 15.09 -22.43 -13.74
C VAL A 144 15.40 -21.47 -14.87
N ALA A 145 15.36 -21.99 -16.10
CA ALA A 145 15.49 -21.20 -17.32
C ALA A 145 14.17 -21.26 -18.11
N PRO A 146 13.72 -20.14 -18.72
CA PRO A 146 12.56 -20.16 -19.59
C PRO A 146 12.81 -21.12 -20.77
N LYS A 147 11.85 -22.01 -21.02
CA LYS A 147 11.86 -22.89 -22.20
C LYS A 147 10.63 -22.62 -23.05
N LEU A 148 10.78 -22.74 -24.36
CA LEU A 148 9.63 -22.73 -25.27
C LEU A 148 8.67 -23.87 -24.92
N PRO A 149 7.34 -23.72 -25.14
CA PRO A 149 6.36 -24.78 -24.88
C PRO A 149 6.72 -26.14 -25.52
N ALA A 150 7.43 -26.13 -26.66
CA ALA A 150 7.89 -27.33 -27.35
C ALA A 150 8.86 -28.20 -26.54
N ALA A 151 9.54 -27.66 -25.53
CA ALA A 151 10.50 -28.39 -24.71
C ALA A 151 9.86 -29.28 -23.63
N TYR A 152 8.54 -29.23 -23.46
CA TYR A 152 7.77 -29.99 -22.46
C TYR A 152 6.88 -31.09 -23.10
N LYS A 153 7.10 -31.39 -24.38
CA LYS A 153 6.45 -32.51 -25.08
C LYS A 153 7.21 -33.81 -24.86
#